data_AF-A0A1C3PFN7-F1
#
_entry.id   AF-A0A1C3PFN7-F1
#
_cell.length_a   1.000
_cell.length_b   1.000
_cell.length_c   1.000
_cell.angle_alpha   90.00
_cell.angle_beta   90.00
_cell.angle_gamma   90.00
#
_symmetry.space_group_name_H-M   'P 1'
#
loop_
_entity.id
_entity.type
_entity.pdbx_description
1 polymer ?
#
loop_
_entity_poly.entity_id
_entity_poly.type
_entity_poly.pdbx_seq_one_letter_code
_entity_poly.pdbx_strand_id
1 'polypeptide(L)'
;MTPQSDGLRACAIVDLDAVRDSVATLVACAGNAATMAVVKGDGYGHGMLACARAAVEAGASWLGVAVIEEALALRAAGFTVPIFAWLTTPGEPLADAVAADIDLSASAPWALAEIAAAARLSGRTARVHLKVDTGLSRGGATEADWPSLCDAAAALAAENLIDVAGVWSHLAFADSPGHPTVRGQTGRFADAVTVAEKIGLRPQVRHLANSAATLVSPDAHFDLVRPGIAVYGLSPGPQVGSSMALGLRPAMTLTARLALAKRVPAGSGVSYAHRYTTTTESTLGLIPLGYADGIPRAAGNTAEVLLAGRRRRIAGTVCMDQFVVDVGDDPIQAGDQVVLFGPGDHGEPTAQDWADALGTINYEIVTRVGVRVPRVHLNVSVEPRGTGRRSSASPGAGPSTPGQSGIASSSVGPSGAGSSALEQLPS
;
A
#
# COMPACT_ATOMS: atom_id res chain seq x y z
N MET A 1 1.89 20.35 15.84
CA MET A 1 0.71 19.64 15.27
C MET A 1 0.26 20.41 14.04
N THR A 2 -0.11 19.69 12.99
CA THR A 2 -0.82 20.30 11.87
C THR A 2 -2.30 20.45 12.27
N PRO A 3 -2.98 21.53 11.86
CA PRO A 3 -4.39 21.78 12.22
C PRO A 3 -5.34 20.62 11.90
N GLN A 4 -4.95 19.74 10.98
CA GLN A 4 -5.71 18.58 10.51
C GLN A 4 -5.68 17.37 11.47
N SER A 5 -4.79 17.37 12.47
CA SER A 5 -4.72 16.33 13.52
C SER A 5 -5.35 16.76 14.85
N ASP A 6 -5.84 17.99 14.94
CA ASP A 6 -6.46 18.52 16.15
C ASP A 6 -7.76 17.78 16.48
N GLY A 7 -7.91 17.40 17.75
CA GLY A 7 -9.08 16.68 18.26
C GLY A 7 -9.06 15.16 18.04
N LEU A 8 -8.09 14.61 17.30
CA LEU A 8 -7.97 13.16 17.14
C LEU A 8 -7.33 12.49 18.37
N ARG A 9 -7.89 11.33 18.77
CA ARG A 9 -7.32 10.45 19.81
C ARG A 9 -5.93 9.94 19.41
N ALA A 10 -5.81 9.53 18.16
CA ALA A 10 -4.60 9.06 17.51
C ALA A 10 -4.74 9.20 16.00
N CYS A 11 -3.63 9.30 15.28
CA CYS A 11 -3.61 9.32 13.82
C CYS A 11 -2.25 8.87 13.27
N ALA A 12 -2.25 8.41 12.03
CA ALA A 12 -1.05 8.22 11.23
C ALA A 12 -0.91 9.43 10.30
N ILE A 13 0.03 10.31 10.60
CA ILE A 13 0.34 11.47 9.76
C ILE A 13 1.25 11.00 8.64
N VAL A 14 0.87 11.28 7.39
CA VAL A 14 1.62 10.86 6.20
C VAL A 14 2.05 12.10 5.43
N ASP A 15 3.36 12.32 5.37
CA ASP A 15 3.96 13.41 4.60
C ASP A 15 4.10 13.01 3.12
N LEU A 16 3.30 13.63 2.26
CA LEU A 16 3.35 13.35 0.82
C LEU A 16 4.57 14.00 0.12
N ASP A 17 5.22 15.02 0.71
CA ASP A 17 6.51 15.50 0.20
C ASP A 17 7.57 14.39 0.37
N ALA A 18 7.61 13.73 1.51
CA ALA A 18 8.54 12.62 1.74
C ALA A 18 8.31 11.43 0.78
N VAL A 19 7.06 11.16 0.40
CA VAL A 19 6.73 10.19 -0.66
C VAL A 19 7.23 10.67 -2.02
N ARG A 20 6.99 11.93 -2.38
CA ARG A 20 7.47 12.51 -3.65
C ARG A 20 8.99 12.46 -3.75
N ASP A 21 9.70 12.89 -2.71
CA ASP A 21 11.16 12.89 -2.65
C ASP A 21 11.72 11.47 -2.77
N SER A 22 11.13 10.51 -2.06
CA SER A 22 11.54 9.11 -2.13
C SER A 22 11.34 8.54 -3.53
N VAL A 23 10.22 8.84 -4.19
CA VAL A 23 9.97 8.40 -5.57
C VAL A 23 10.91 9.08 -6.55
N ALA A 24 11.19 10.38 -6.40
CA ALA A 24 12.16 11.07 -7.25
C ALA A 24 13.57 10.46 -7.13
N THR A 25 14.01 10.10 -5.91
CA THR A 25 15.24 9.35 -5.68
C THR A 25 15.22 7.99 -6.39
N LEU A 26 14.12 7.25 -6.29
CA LEU A 26 13.97 5.93 -6.93
C LEU A 26 13.97 6.02 -8.46
N VAL A 27 13.30 7.02 -9.04
CA VAL A 27 13.30 7.30 -10.48
C VAL A 27 14.73 7.63 -10.94
N ALA A 28 15.47 8.44 -10.18
CA ALA A 28 16.87 8.72 -10.49
C ALA A 28 17.75 7.45 -10.43
N CYS A 29 17.53 6.59 -9.43
CA CYS A 29 18.24 5.31 -9.32
C CYS A 29 17.91 4.35 -10.47
N ALA A 30 16.66 4.34 -10.95
CA ALA A 30 16.21 3.47 -12.05
C ALA A 30 16.85 3.82 -13.41
N GLY A 31 17.40 5.04 -13.55
CA GLY A 31 18.05 5.50 -14.78
C GLY A 31 17.08 5.50 -15.96
N ASN A 32 17.31 4.63 -16.93
CA ASN A 32 16.46 4.51 -18.12
C ASN A 32 15.23 3.61 -17.90
N ALA A 33 15.20 2.82 -16.83
CA ALA A 33 14.05 1.98 -16.52
C ALA A 33 12.87 2.84 -16.04
N ALA A 34 11.66 2.50 -16.48
CA ALA A 34 10.45 3.05 -15.91
C ALA A 34 10.33 2.67 -14.41
N THR A 35 9.51 3.41 -13.66
CA THR A 35 9.29 3.13 -12.23
C THR A 35 7.82 2.82 -11.96
N MET A 36 7.56 1.63 -11.44
CA MET A 36 6.27 1.21 -10.89
C MET A 36 6.25 1.42 -9.38
N ALA A 37 5.53 2.44 -8.92
CA ALA A 37 5.31 2.63 -7.49
C ALA A 37 4.31 1.59 -6.99
N VAL A 38 4.75 0.74 -6.05
CA VAL A 38 3.92 -0.33 -5.48
C VAL A 38 3.11 0.20 -4.30
N VAL A 39 1.79 0.25 -4.47
CA VAL A 39 0.83 0.87 -3.54
C VAL A 39 -0.19 -0.10 -2.93
N LYS A 40 0.07 -1.42 -3.04
CA LYS A 40 -0.73 -2.46 -2.36
C LYS A 40 -0.81 -2.28 -0.84
N GLY A 41 -1.78 -2.94 -0.21
CA GLY A 41 -1.97 -2.94 1.23
C GLY A 41 -2.29 -1.54 1.75
N ASP A 42 -3.18 -0.84 1.06
CA ASP A 42 -3.54 0.57 1.32
C ASP A 42 -2.31 1.51 1.33
N GLY A 43 -1.44 1.41 0.32
CA GLY A 43 -0.18 2.16 0.29
C GLY A 43 0.75 1.77 1.45
N TYR A 44 0.88 0.47 1.74
CA TYR A 44 1.60 -0.04 2.91
C TYR A 44 1.11 0.60 4.22
N GLY A 45 -0.20 0.85 4.33
CA GLY A 45 -0.84 1.52 5.44
C GLY A 45 -0.75 3.06 5.43
N HIS A 46 -0.23 3.69 4.38
CA HIS A 46 -0.10 5.15 4.27
C HIS A 46 -1.32 5.82 3.60
N GLY A 47 -2.26 5.05 3.05
CA GLY A 47 -3.40 5.54 2.28
C GLY A 47 -3.09 5.51 0.78
N MET A 48 -3.59 4.48 0.09
CA MET A 48 -3.21 4.12 -1.28
C MET A 48 -3.39 5.27 -2.27
N LEU A 49 -4.57 5.91 -2.29
CA LEU A 49 -4.91 6.88 -3.33
C LEU A 49 -4.09 8.17 -3.23
N ALA A 50 -3.76 8.62 -2.01
CA ALA A 50 -2.96 9.81 -1.80
C ALA A 50 -1.49 9.55 -2.18
N CYS A 51 -0.93 8.42 -1.72
CA CYS A 51 0.44 8.03 -2.06
C CYS A 51 0.62 7.71 -3.55
N ALA A 52 -0.37 7.09 -4.20
CA ALA A 52 -0.34 6.84 -5.65
C ALA A 52 -0.29 8.16 -6.45
N ARG A 53 -1.06 9.18 -6.05
CA ARG A 53 -1.03 10.51 -6.69
C ARG A 53 0.33 11.16 -6.53
N ALA A 54 0.84 11.21 -5.29
CA ALA A 54 2.17 11.72 -5.00
C ALA A 54 3.26 10.99 -5.81
N ALA A 55 3.19 9.66 -5.91
CA ALA A 55 4.16 8.89 -6.68
C ALA A 55 4.14 9.22 -8.17
N VAL A 56 2.95 9.34 -8.78
CA VAL A 56 2.82 9.72 -10.19
C VAL A 56 3.33 11.14 -10.43
N GLU A 57 3.01 12.09 -9.55
CA GLU A 57 3.52 13.48 -9.60
C GLU A 57 5.05 13.54 -9.53
N ALA A 58 5.67 12.62 -8.79
CA ALA A 58 7.12 12.51 -8.66
C ALA A 58 7.81 11.71 -9.78
N GLY A 59 7.06 11.25 -10.79
CA GLY A 59 7.62 10.60 -11.98
C GLY A 59 7.46 9.08 -12.05
N ALA A 60 6.75 8.44 -11.11
CA ALA A 60 6.36 7.05 -11.30
C ALA A 60 5.41 6.94 -12.51
N SER A 61 5.82 6.19 -13.53
CA SER A 61 5.07 6.01 -14.77
C SER A 61 4.13 4.80 -14.74
N TRP A 62 4.20 3.98 -13.67
CA TRP A 62 3.36 2.82 -13.43
C TRP A 62 2.91 2.77 -11.97
N LEU A 63 1.79 2.09 -11.72
CA LEU A 63 1.35 1.72 -10.37
C LEU A 63 1.20 0.19 -10.26
N GLY A 64 1.55 -0.35 -9.10
CA GLY A 64 1.48 -1.78 -8.82
C GLY A 64 0.69 -2.10 -7.56
N VAL A 65 -0.25 -3.04 -7.65
CA VAL A 65 -1.10 -3.48 -6.53
C VAL A 65 -1.18 -5.01 -6.46
N ALA A 66 -1.60 -5.56 -5.32
CA ALA A 66 -1.67 -7.00 -5.18
C ALA A 66 -2.93 -7.55 -5.87
N VAL A 67 -4.09 -7.03 -5.48
CA VAL A 67 -5.39 -7.59 -5.82
C VAL A 67 -6.18 -6.66 -6.75
N ILE A 68 -7.18 -7.20 -7.45
CA ILE A 68 -7.92 -6.47 -8.48
C ILE A 68 -8.74 -5.32 -7.89
N GLU A 69 -9.27 -5.47 -6.68
CA GLU A 69 -10.06 -4.45 -6.01
C GLU A 69 -9.25 -3.16 -5.79
N GLU A 70 -7.96 -3.30 -5.47
CA GLU A 70 -7.04 -2.15 -5.34
C GLU A 70 -6.82 -1.47 -6.70
N ALA A 71 -6.69 -2.26 -7.77
CA ALA A 71 -6.49 -1.74 -9.13
C ALA A 71 -7.73 -0.99 -9.63
N LEU A 72 -8.92 -1.57 -9.41
CA LEU A 72 -10.20 -0.95 -9.75
C LEU A 72 -10.43 0.33 -8.95
N ALA A 73 -10.06 0.36 -7.67
CA ALA A 73 -10.14 1.57 -6.85
C ALA A 73 -9.24 2.69 -7.38
N LEU A 74 -8.03 2.37 -7.86
CA LEU A 74 -7.17 3.32 -8.55
C LEU A 74 -7.81 3.82 -9.86
N ARG A 75 -8.35 2.95 -10.71
CA ARG A 75 -9.06 3.39 -11.93
C ARG A 75 -10.25 4.30 -11.62
N ALA A 76 -11.07 3.92 -10.65
CA ALA A 76 -12.21 4.73 -10.20
C ALA A 76 -11.78 6.09 -9.63
N ALA A 77 -10.57 6.20 -9.07
CA ALA A 77 -9.98 7.43 -8.58
C ALA A 77 -9.31 8.30 -9.67
N GLY A 78 -9.44 7.95 -10.95
CA GLY A 78 -9.02 8.75 -12.10
C GLY A 78 -7.59 8.50 -12.59
N PHE A 79 -6.90 7.47 -12.10
CA PHE A 79 -5.53 7.17 -12.55
C PHE A 79 -5.51 6.60 -13.97
N THR A 80 -4.76 7.26 -14.86
CA THR A 80 -4.60 6.89 -16.28
C THR A 80 -3.28 6.21 -16.61
N VAL A 81 -2.28 6.27 -15.72
CA VAL A 81 -1.02 5.52 -15.88
C VAL A 81 -1.30 4.00 -15.90
N PRO A 82 -0.46 3.18 -16.54
CA PRO A 82 -0.58 1.73 -16.45
C PRO A 82 -0.65 1.23 -14.99
N ILE A 83 -1.57 0.29 -14.73
CA ILE A 83 -1.76 -0.32 -13.41
C ILE A 83 -1.62 -1.82 -13.57
N PHE A 84 -0.77 -2.42 -12.74
CA PHE A 84 -0.50 -3.84 -12.74
C PHE A 84 -1.00 -4.51 -11.45
N ALA A 85 -1.83 -5.55 -11.58
CA ALA A 85 -2.29 -6.42 -10.49
C ALA A 85 -1.83 -7.87 -10.72
N TRP A 86 -1.39 -8.54 -9.65
CA TRP A 86 -0.66 -9.81 -9.81
C TRP A 86 -1.11 -10.99 -8.95
N LEU A 87 -2.01 -10.77 -8.02
CA LEU A 87 -2.50 -11.82 -7.13
C LEU A 87 -3.99 -12.01 -7.38
N THR A 88 -4.29 -13.04 -8.18
CA THR A 88 -5.64 -13.48 -8.48
C THR A 88 -5.80 -14.94 -8.10
N THR A 89 -7.04 -15.32 -7.83
CA THR A 89 -7.46 -16.70 -7.61
C THR A 89 -8.48 -17.13 -8.68
N PRO A 90 -8.60 -18.45 -8.95
CA PRO A 90 -9.56 -18.95 -9.95
C PRO A 90 -10.99 -18.49 -9.64
N GLY A 91 -11.68 -17.98 -10.67
CA GLY A 91 -13.08 -17.55 -10.58
C GLY A 91 -13.30 -16.11 -10.13
N GLU A 92 -12.24 -15.31 -9.93
CA GLU A 92 -12.36 -13.87 -9.73
C GLU A 92 -12.96 -13.16 -10.96
N PRO A 93 -13.62 -12.00 -10.79
CA PRO A 93 -14.26 -11.26 -11.89
C PRO A 93 -13.25 -10.52 -12.77
N LEU A 94 -12.39 -11.25 -13.48
CA LEU A 94 -11.30 -10.68 -14.29
C LEU A 94 -11.79 -9.77 -15.44
N ALA A 95 -13.05 -9.93 -15.86
CA ALA A 95 -13.65 -9.10 -16.91
C ALA A 95 -13.73 -7.61 -16.52
N ASP A 96 -13.96 -7.31 -15.24
CA ASP A 96 -13.97 -5.93 -14.74
C ASP A 96 -12.57 -5.30 -14.82
N ALA A 97 -11.54 -6.08 -14.48
CA ALA A 97 -10.14 -5.65 -14.59
C ALA A 97 -9.75 -5.38 -16.04
N VAL A 98 -10.09 -6.27 -16.97
CA VAL A 98 -9.82 -6.09 -18.41
C VAL A 98 -10.60 -4.89 -18.97
N ALA A 99 -11.88 -4.75 -18.61
CA ALA A 99 -12.70 -3.61 -19.00
C ALA A 99 -12.16 -2.28 -18.47
N ALA A 100 -11.47 -2.29 -17.34
CA ALA A 100 -10.82 -1.14 -16.72
C ALA A 100 -9.34 -0.93 -17.15
N ASP A 101 -8.85 -1.66 -18.16
CA ASP A 101 -7.47 -1.55 -18.67
C ASP A 101 -6.41 -1.82 -17.57
N ILE A 102 -6.63 -2.86 -16.77
CA ILE A 102 -5.66 -3.33 -15.77
C ILE A 102 -4.78 -4.42 -16.39
N ASP A 103 -3.47 -4.27 -16.26
CA ASP A 103 -2.51 -5.30 -16.64
C ASP A 103 -2.54 -6.41 -15.57
N LEU A 104 -2.70 -7.67 -15.99
CA LEU A 104 -2.87 -8.81 -15.10
C LEU A 104 -1.66 -9.76 -15.15
N SER A 105 -1.26 -10.32 -14.01
CA SER A 105 -0.23 -11.36 -14.01
C SER A 105 -0.81 -12.72 -14.37
N ALA A 106 -0.08 -13.50 -15.16
CA ALA A 106 -0.34 -14.93 -15.32
C ALA A 106 0.90 -15.73 -14.93
N SER A 107 0.71 -16.72 -14.05
CA SER A 107 1.77 -17.62 -13.57
C SER A 107 1.51 -19.08 -13.93
N ALA A 108 0.34 -19.39 -14.51
CA ALA A 108 -0.14 -20.74 -14.73
C ALA A 108 -1.15 -20.78 -15.90
N PRO A 109 -1.35 -21.95 -16.54
CA PRO A 109 -2.28 -22.08 -17.66
C PRO A 109 -3.74 -21.70 -17.33
N TRP A 110 -4.21 -22.01 -16.12
CA TRP A 110 -5.57 -21.64 -15.70
C TRP A 110 -5.78 -20.11 -15.73
N ALA A 111 -4.77 -19.34 -15.29
CA ALA A 111 -4.85 -17.88 -15.25
C ALA A 111 -4.93 -17.30 -16.66
N LEU A 112 -4.13 -17.83 -17.60
CA LEU A 112 -4.22 -17.44 -19.01
C LEU A 112 -5.61 -17.74 -19.60
N ALA A 113 -6.17 -18.91 -19.30
CA ALA A 113 -7.49 -19.30 -19.79
C ALA A 113 -8.59 -18.37 -19.25
N GLU A 114 -8.57 -18.03 -17.96
CA GLU A 114 -9.55 -17.12 -17.36
C GLU A 114 -9.39 -15.68 -17.85
N ILE A 115 -8.15 -15.19 -17.99
CA ILE A 115 -7.89 -13.86 -18.57
C ILE A 115 -8.40 -13.80 -20.02
N ALA A 116 -8.16 -14.85 -20.82
CA ALA A 116 -8.68 -14.92 -22.19
C ALA A 116 -10.21 -14.99 -22.25
N ALA A 117 -10.86 -15.68 -21.30
CA ALA A 117 -12.31 -15.68 -21.18
C ALA A 117 -12.85 -14.28 -20.83
N ALA A 118 -12.18 -13.58 -19.91
CA ALA A 118 -12.49 -12.19 -19.56
C ALA A 118 -12.29 -11.22 -20.73
N ALA A 119 -11.24 -11.42 -21.54
CA ALA A 119 -11.02 -10.66 -22.78
C ALA A 119 -12.18 -10.85 -23.77
N ARG A 120 -12.63 -12.10 -23.98
CA ARG A 120 -13.81 -12.39 -24.82
C ARG A 120 -15.08 -11.71 -24.30
N LEU A 121 -15.31 -11.76 -22.99
CA LEU A 121 -16.51 -11.19 -22.36
C LEU A 121 -16.52 -9.65 -22.44
N SER A 122 -15.37 -9.02 -22.23
CA SER A 122 -15.23 -7.56 -22.27
C SER A 122 -15.12 -6.98 -23.69
N GLY A 123 -14.85 -7.82 -24.70
CA GLY A 123 -14.60 -7.38 -26.07
C GLY A 123 -13.28 -6.61 -26.22
N ARG A 124 -12.34 -6.78 -25.28
CA ARG A 124 -11.04 -6.10 -25.25
C ARG A 124 -9.92 -7.14 -25.16
N THR A 125 -8.80 -6.86 -25.81
CA THR A 125 -7.56 -7.62 -25.62
C THR A 125 -7.02 -7.35 -24.21
N ALA A 126 -6.82 -8.40 -23.42
CA ALA A 126 -6.28 -8.28 -22.06
C ALA A 126 -4.76 -8.12 -22.08
N ARG A 127 -4.23 -7.18 -21.29
CA ARG A 127 -2.78 -7.01 -21.14
C ARG A 127 -2.24 -7.91 -20.03
N VAL A 128 -1.26 -8.75 -20.34
CA VAL A 128 -0.77 -9.81 -19.46
C VAL A 128 0.73 -9.71 -19.23
N HIS A 129 1.12 -9.85 -17.97
CA HIS A 129 2.51 -10.02 -17.57
C HIS A 129 2.76 -11.46 -17.14
N LEU A 130 3.57 -12.19 -17.90
CA LEU A 130 3.93 -13.57 -17.59
C LEU A 130 4.95 -13.60 -16.46
N LYS A 131 4.66 -14.38 -15.42
CA LYS A 131 5.53 -14.50 -14.26
C LYS A 131 6.32 -15.80 -14.30
N VAL A 132 7.65 -15.70 -14.22
CA VAL A 132 8.55 -16.84 -14.07
C VAL A 132 9.07 -16.90 -12.63
N ASP A 133 9.14 -18.09 -12.05
CA ASP A 133 9.80 -18.33 -10.78
C ASP A 133 11.29 -18.58 -11.01
N THR A 134 12.13 -17.69 -10.51
CA THR A 134 13.58 -17.76 -10.67
C THR A 134 14.28 -18.33 -9.43
N GLY A 135 13.53 -18.71 -8.40
CA GLY A 135 14.04 -19.26 -7.14
C GLY A 135 13.43 -18.66 -5.88
N LEU A 136 12.30 -17.94 -5.99
CA LEU A 136 11.56 -17.48 -4.82
C LEU A 136 10.60 -18.55 -4.30
N SER A 137 10.16 -19.47 -5.17
CA SER A 137 9.25 -20.58 -4.83
C SER A 137 7.95 -20.10 -4.19
N ARG A 138 7.38 -19.00 -4.73
CA ARG A 138 6.13 -18.39 -4.23
C ARG A 138 5.05 -18.30 -5.29
N GLY A 139 5.41 -17.84 -6.47
CA GLY A 139 4.50 -17.80 -7.61
C GLY A 139 5.26 -17.40 -8.85
N GLY A 140 4.73 -17.81 -10.00
CA GLY A 140 5.45 -17.82 -11.28
C GLY A 140 5.57 -19.26 -11.76
N ALA A 141 5.69 -19.45 -13.07
CA ALA A 141 5.92 -20.77 -13.65
C ALA A 141 7.31 -21.24 -13.25
N THR A 142 7.46 -22.53 -12.94
CA THR A 142 8.78 -23.12 -12.74
C THR A 142 9.58 -23.11 -14.04
N GLU A 143 10.89 -23.34 -13.96
CA GLU A 143 11.74 -23.50 -15.15
C GLU A 143 11.20 -24.57 -16.11
N ALA A 144 10.65 -25.66 -15.57
CA ALA A 144 10.05 -26.74 -16.35
C ALA A 144 8.71 -26.34 -17.01
N ASP A 145 7.90 -25.54 -16.32
CA ASP A 145 6.56 -25.14 -16.81
C ASP A 145 6.61 -23.92 -17.73
N TRP A 146 7.68 -23.11 -17.64
CA TRP A 146 7.80 -21.84 -18.34
C TRP A 146 7.63 -21.94 -19.87
N PRO A 147 8.26 -22.90 -20.58
CA PRO A 147 8.06 -23.04 -22.02
C PRO A 147 6.59 -23.27 -22.38
N SER A 148 5.91 -24.18 -21.69
CA SER A 148 4.50 -24.49 -21.96
C SER A 148 3.56 -23.31 -21.64
N LEU A 149 3.87 -22.52 -20.60
CA LEU A 149 3.12 -21.29 -20.33
C LEU A 149 3.31 -20.26 -21.45
N CYS A 150 4.53 -20.12 -21.96
CA CYS A 150 4.85 -19.22 -23.08
C CYS A 150 4.12 -19.66 -24.36
N ASP A 151 4.11 -20.96 -24.68
CA ASP A 151 3.40 -21.50 -25.85
C ASP A 151 1.89 -21.21 -25.77
N ALA A 152 1.28 -21.43 -24.60
CA ALA A 152 -0.13 -21.11 -24.36
C ALA A 152 -0.42 -19.62 -24.51
N ALA A 153 0.46 -18.75 -24.00
CA ALA A 153 0.33 -17.32 -24.15
C ALA A 153 0.46 -16.87 -25.62
N ALA A 154 1.40 -17.44 -26.38
CA ALA A 154 1.58 -17.14 -27.80
C ALA A 154 0.35 -17.53 -28.64
N ALA A 155 -0.27 -18.68 -28.34
CA ALA A 155 -1.51 -19.09 -29.00
C ALA A 155 -2.66 -18.09 -28.74
N LEU A 156 -2.85 -17.68 -27.48
CA LEU A 156 -3.89 -16.71 -27.12
C LEU A 156 -3.62 -15.31 -27.69
N ALA A 157 -2.34 -14.93 -27.82
CA ALA A 157 -1.95 -13.68 -28.45
C ALA A 157 -2.25 -13.69 -29.96
N ALA A 158 -2.04 -14.82 -30.64
CA ALA A 158 -2.42 -14.98 -32.05
C ALA A 158 -3.93 -14.86 -32.30
N GLU A 159 -4.76 -15.17 -31.29
CA GLU A 159 -6.21 -14.95 -31.30
C GLU A 159 -6.61 -13.49 -30.95
N ASN A 160 -5.66 -12.59 -30.70
CA ASN A 160 -5.86 -11.22 -30.18
C ASN A 160 -6.61 -11.14 -28.84
N LEU A 161 -6.59 -12.22 -28.06
CA LEU A 161 -7.26 -12.26 -26.75
C LEU A 161 -6.38 -11.68 -25.66
N ILE A 162 -5.07 -11.88 -25.75
CA ILE A 162 -4.11 -11.28 -24.85
C ILE A 162 -3.01 -10.53 -25.60
N ASP A 163 -2.49 -9.48 -24.98
CA ASP A 163 -1.23 -8.84 -25.31
C ASP A 163 -0.24 -9.20 -24.19
N VAL A 164 0.85 -9.91 -24.52
CA VAL A 164 1.90 -10.21 -23.53
C VAL A 164 2.74 -8.94 -23.34
N ALA A 165 2.22 -8.04 -22.52
CA ALA A 165 2.79 -6.74 -22.22
C ALA A 165 4.10 -6.83 -21.41
N GLY A 166 4.29 -7.90 -20.63
CA GLY A 166 5.51 -8.02 -19.83
C GLY A 166 5.92 -9.44 -19.43
N VAL A 167 7.18 -9.56 -19.03
CA VAL A 167 7.73 -10.75 -18.37
C VAL A 167 8.37 -10.32 -17.06
N TRP A 168 8.12 -11.06 -15.98
CA TRP A 168 8.59 -10.64 -14.67
C TRP A 168 8.90 -11.76 -13.68
N SER A 169 9.69 -11.41 -12.68
CA SER A 169 9.96 -12.27 -11.52
C SER A 169 10.17 -11.41 -10.27
N HIS A 170 10.56 -12.05 -9.16
CA HIS A 170 10.81 -11.38 -7.89
C HIS A 170 11.99 -12.00 -7.15
N LEU A 171 12.85 -11.14 -6.63
CA LEU A 171 14.09 -11.53 -5.94
C LEU A 171 13.81 -11.96 -4.49
N ALA A 172 14.55 -12.97 -4.04
CA ALA A 172 14.46 -13.53 -2.68
C ALA A 172 15.37 -12.81 -1.67
N PHE A 173 16.59 -12.43 -2.08
CA PHE A 173 17.64 -11.88 -1.20
C PHE A 173 18.09 -10.48 -1.64
N ALA A 174 17.21 -9.69 -2.26
CA ALA A 174 17.59 -8.37 -2.77
C ALA A 174 18.03 -7.41 -1.66
N ASP A 175 17.54 -7.63 -0.44
CA ASP A 175 17.91 -6.92 0.79
C ASP A 175 19.23 -7.39 1.42
N SER A 176 19.91 -8.37 0.81
CA SER A 176 21.28 -8.80 1.12
C SER A 176 22.20 -8.51 -0.06
N PRO A 177 22.75 -7.29 -0.17
CA PRO A 177 23.62 -6.91 -1.29
C PRO A 177 24.80 -7.89 -1.46
N GLY A 178 25.05 -8.32 -2.70
CA GLY A 178 26.11 -9.29 -3.01
C GLY A 178 25.76 -10.75 -2.77
N HIS A 179 24.56 -11.09 -2.28
CA HIS A 179 24.15 -12.48 -2.10
C HIS A 179 24.10 -13.21 -3.47
N PRO A 180 24.72 -14.40 -3.62
CA PRO A 180 24.85 -15.08 -4.91
C PRO A 180 23.49 -15.43 -5.53
N THR A 181 22.44 -15.61 -4.72
CA THR A 181 21.07 -15.83 -5.21
C THR A 181 20.57 -14.68 -6.08
N VAL A 182 20.92 -13.42 -5.79
CA VAL A 182 20.46 -12.28 -6.60
C VAL A 182 20.99 -12.41 -8.03
N ARG A 183 22.30 -12.65 -8.17
CA ARG A 183 22.93 -12.87 -9.48
C ARG A 183 22.36 -14.11 -10.19
N GLY A 184 22.14 -15.20 -9.45
CA GLY A 184 21.54 -16.42 -9.99
C GLY A 184 20.12 -16.21 -10.50
N GLN A 185 19.28 -15.49 -9.76
CA GLN A 185 17.92 -15.16 -10.18
C GLN A 185 17.90 -14.21 -11.38
N THR A 186 18.80 -13.21 -11.43
CA THR A 186 18.92 -12.30 -12.58
C THR A 186 19.30 -13.06 -13.86
N GLY A 187 20.24 -14.01 -13.79
CA GLY A 187 20.60 -14.87 -14.92
C GLY A 187 19.42 -15.70 -15.41
N ARG A 188 18.76 -16.45 -14.51
CA ARG A 188 17.57 -17.25 -14.86
C ARG A 188 16.43 -16.41 -15.44
N PHE A 189 16.27 -15.18 -14.95
CA PHE A 189 15.28 -14.26 -15.50
C PHE A 189 15.60 -13.88 -16.95
N ALA A 190 16.86 -13.56 -17.26
CA ALA A 190 17.29 -13.26 -18.62
C ALA A 190 17.12 -14.47 -19.56
N ASP A 191 17.42 -15.68 -19.08
CA ASP A 191 17.19 -16.92 -19.84
C ASP A 191 15.69 -17.12 -20.13
N ALA A 192 14.83 -16.91 -19.13
CA ALA A 192 13.38 -17.00 -19.28
C ALA A 192 12.81 -15.98 -20.29
N VAL A 193 13.30 -14.73 -20.27
CA VAL A 193 12.97 -13.72 -21.29
C VAL A 193 13.37 -14.21 -22.68
N THR A 194 14.58 -14.77 -22.82
CA THR A 194 15.07 -15.31 -24.09
C THR A 194 14.17 -16.43 -24.62
N VAL A 195 13.67 -17.31 -23.75
CA VAL A 195 12.72 -18.37 -24.12
C VAL A 195 11.42 -17.77 -24.68
N ALA A 196 10.85 -16.78 -23.98
CA ALA A 196 9.62 -16.11 -24.42
C ALA A 196 9.81 -15.41 -25.78
N GLU A 197 10.93 -14.70 -25.98
CA GLU A 197 11.21 -13.97 -27.22
C GLU A 197 11.44 -14.91 -28.41
N LYS A 198 12.07 -16.08 -28.21
CA LYS A 198 12.32 -17.07 -29.26
C LYS A 198 11.05 -17.65 -29.87
N ILE A 199 9.99 -17.77 -29.10
CA ILE A 199 8.70 -18.26 -29.60
C ILE A 199 7.80 -17.14 -30.19
N GLY A 200 8.33 -15.92 -30.28
CA GLY A 200 7.65 -14.80 -30.94
C GLY A 200 6.97 -13.80 -30.00
N LEU A 201 6.98 -14.01 -28.67
CA LEU A 201 6.47 -13.02 -27.72
C LEU A 201 7.36 -11.76 -27.75
N ARG A 202 6.76 -10.59 -27.56
CA ARG A 202 7.44 -9.28 -27.60
C ARG A 202 7.02 -8.44 -26.39
N PRO A 203 7.47 -8.79 -25.17
CA PRO A 203 7.12 -8.04 -23.97
C PRO A 203 7.58 -6.59 -24.07
N GLN A 204 6.70 -5.65 -23.75
CA GLN A 204 6.98 -4.22 -23.71
C GLN A 204 7.87 -3.86 -22.50
N VAL A 205 7.71 -4.60 -21.39
CA VAL A 205 8.50 -4.42 -20.17
C VAL A 205 8.99 -5.75 -19.60
N ARG A 206 10.28 -5.80 -19.25
CA ARG A 206 10.90 -6.85 -18.45
C ARG A 206 11.20 -6.26 -17.08
N HIS A 207 10.76 -6.93 -16.00
CA HIS A 207 10.94 -6.37 -14.66
C HIS A 207 11.23 -7.38 -13.55
N LEU A 208 12.30 -7.09 -12.80
CA LEU A 208 12.80 -7.95 -11.72
C LEU A 208 12.98 -7.18 -10.40
N ALA A 209 13.61 -6.01 -10.46
CA ALA A 209 13.99 -5.23 -9.28
C ALA A 209 12.79 -4.82 -8.40
N ASN A 210 12.90 -5.14 -7.11
CA ASN A 210 12.11 -4.54 -6.03
C ASN A 210 12.85 -3.32 -5.45
N SER A 211 12.39 -2.75 -4.33
CA SER A 211 13.04 -1.57 -3.72
C SER A 211 14.54 -1.74 -3.50
N ALA A 212 14.97 -2.88 -2.94
CA ALA A 212 16.37 -3.11 -2.63
C ALA A 212 17.22 -3.17 -3.91
N ALA A 213 16.81 -3.99 -4.89
CA ALA A 213 17.53 -4.09 -6.16
C ALA A 213 17.49 -2.78 -6.99
N THR A 214 16.44 -1.97 -6.84
CA THR A 214 16.39 -0.62 -7.46
C THR A 214 17.53 0.25 -6.94
N LEU A 215 17.79 0.21 -5.63
CA LEU A 215 18.79 1.04 -4.98
C LEU A 215 20.23 0.53 -5.17
N VAL A 216 20.45 -0.79 -5.19
CA VAL A 216 21.81 -1.36 -5.11
C VAL A 216 22.16 -2.39 -6.19
N SER A 217 21.28 -2.67 -7.17
CA SER A 217 21.54 -3.67 -8.22
C SER A 217 21.08 -3.20 -9.61
N PRO A 218 21.83 -2.29 -10.25
CA PRO A 218 21.52 -1.78 -11.59
C PRO A 218 21.30 -2.86 -12.66
N ASP A 219 22.04 -3.96 -12.59
CA ASP A 219 21.91 -5.09 -13.52
C ASP A 219 20.55 -5.80 -13.44
N ALA A 220 19.74 -5.52 -12.42
CA ALA A 220 18.39 -6.09 -12.24
C ALA A 220 17.26 -5.11 -12.63
N HIS A 221 17.57 -3.92 -13.16
CA HIS A 221 16.57 -2.89 -13.48
C HIS A 221 15.72 -3.26 -14.71
N PHE A 222 16.35 -3.81 -15.75
CA PHE A 222 15.70 -4.10 -17.04
C PHE A 222 14.91 -2.87 -17.55
N ASP A 223 13.64 -3.01 -17.92
CA ASP A 223 12.84 -1.90 -18.47
C ASP A 223 11.98 -1.20 -17.42
N LEU A 224 11.71 -1.87 -16.28
CA LEU A 224 10.79 -1.39 -15.26
C LEU A 224 11.22 -1.89 -13.86
N VAL A 225 11.38 -0.96 -12.92
CA VAL A 225 11.63 -1.28 -11.51
C VAL A 225 10.34 -1.20 -10.69
N ARG A 226 10.24 -1.95 -9.58
CA ARG A 226 9.02 -2.03 -8.75
C ARG A 226 9.27 -1.73 -7.27
N PRO A 227 9.72 -0.51 -6.91
CA PRO A 227 9.89 -0.15 -5.51
C PRO A 227 8.53 -0.08 -4.79
N GLY A 228 8.50 -0.62 -3.57
CA GLY A 228 7.38 -0.55 -2.64
C GLY A 228 7.78 0.17 -1.37
N ILE A 229 8.44 -0.52 -0.42
CA ILE A 229 8.78 0.07 0.89
C ILE A 229 9.56 1.39 0.80
N ALA A 230 10.42 1.52 -0.20
CA ALA A 230 11.26 2.70 -0.39
C ALA A 230 10.45 3.91 -0.88
N VAL A 231 9.29 3.70 -1.51
CA VAL A 231 8.33 4.78 -1.85
C VAL A 231 7.88 5.51 -0.59
N TYR A 232 7.80 4.79 0.54
CA TYR A 232 7.40 5.34 1.84
C TYR A 232 8.59 5.79 2.69
N GLY A 233 9.77 5.89 2.07
CA GLY A 233 11.00 6.37 2.68
C GLY A 233 11.64 5.40 3.69
N LEU A 234 11.25 4.13 3.64
CA LEU A 234 11.73 3.09 4.54
C LEU A 234 12.78 2.23 3.84
N SER A 235 13.87 1.95 4.56
CA SER A 235 14.92 1.05 4.06
C SER A 235 14.37 -0.36 3.80
N PRO A 236 14.72 -1.01 2.67
CA PRO A 236 14.36 -2.39 2.40
C PRO A 236 15.00 -3.42 3.32
N GLY A 237 16.04 -3.05 4.06
CA GLY A 237 16.70 -3.93 5.02
C GLY A 237 17.99 -3.32 5.56
N PRO A 238 18.41 -3.67 6.78
CA PRO A 238 19.56 -3.06 7.44
C PRO A 238 20.88 -3.29 6.67
N GLN A 239 20.99 -4.39 5.90
CA GLN A 239 22.17 -4.67 5.08
C GLN A 239 22.24 -3.81 3.80
N VAL A 240 21.13 -3.20 3.37
CA VAL A 240 21.08 -2.27 2.23
C VAL A 240 21.56 -0.88 2.65
N GLY A 241 21.23 -0.47 3.88
CA GLY A 241 21.57 0.85 4.45
C GLY A 241 20.42 1.40 5.27
N SER A 242 20.66 2.47 6.04
CA SER A 242 19.57 3.21 6.70
C SER A 242 18.79 4.03 5.68
N SER A 243 17.54 4.40 5.97
CA SER A 243 16.75 5.29 5.10
C SER A 243 17.53 6.56 4.74
N MET A 244 18.12 7.22 5.73
CA MET A 244 18.92 8.43 5.52
C MET A 244 20.12 8.21 4.60
N ALA A 245 20.87 7.10 4.78
CA ALA A 245 22.02 6.79 3.93
C ALA A 245 21.62 6.50 2.47
N LEU A 246 20.37 6.08 2.25
CA LEU A 246 19.77 5.82 0.94
C LEU A 246 19.09 7.06 0.34
N GLY A 247 19.17 8.23 1.00
CA GLY A 247 18.48 9.45 0.56
C GLY A 247 16.95 9.35 0.69
N LEU A 248 16.47 8.50 1.59
CA LEU A 248 15.05 8.24 1.85
C LEU A 248 14.62 8.86 3.18
N ARG A 249 13.37 9.32 3.25
CA ARG A 249 12.78 9.92 4.45
C ARG A 249 11.46 9.24 4.81
N PRO A 250 11.35 8.57 5.99
CA PRO A 250 10.11 7.91 6.37
C PRO A 250 8.91 8.85 6.35
N ALA A 251 7.85 8.46 5.63
CA ALA A 251 6.70 9.34 5.39
C ALA A 251 5.66 9.31 6.52
N MET A 252 5.60 8.24 7.32
CA MET A 252 4.60 8.08 8.38
C MET A 252 5.13 8.47 9.76
N THR A 253 4.33 9.24 10.49
CA THR A 253 4.43 9.43 11.95
C THR A 253 3.15 8.96 12.63
N LEU A 254 3.25 7.91 13.43
CA LEU A 254 2.13 7.40 14.23
C LEU A 254 2.12 8.09 15.59
N THR A 255 1.04 8.82 15.88
CA THR A 255 0.92 9.63 17.10
C THR A 255 -0.41 9.41 17.80
N ALA A 256 -0.42 9.58 19.12
CA ALA A 256 -1.59 9.52 19.98
C ALA A 256 -1.56 10.65 21.03
N ARG A 257 -2.67 10.82 21.74
CA ARG A 257 -2.75 11.67 22.93
C ARG A 257 -2.99 10.81 24.17
N LEU A 258 -2.33 11.13 25.27
CA LEU A 258 -2.56 10.42 26.53
C LEU A 258 -4.04 10.50 26.93
N ALA A 259 -4.64 9.35 27.23
CA ALA A 259 -6.00 9.27 27.74
C ALA A 259 -6.07 9.54 29.25
N LEU A 260 -5.01 9.16 29.98
CA LEU A 260 -4.90 9.31 31.42
C LEU A 260 -3.44 9.42 31.83
N ALA A 261 -3.17 10.26 32.82
CA ALA A 261 -1.94 10.23 33.60
C ALA A 261 -2.33 10.00 35.07
N LYS A 262 -1.69 9.06 35.76
CA LYS A 262 -1.97 8.80 37.17
C LYS A 262 -0.71 8.42 37.95
N ARG A 263 -0.61 8.91 39.18
CA ARG A 263 0.43 8.51 40.13
C ARG A 263 0.02 7.20 40.81
N VAL A 264 0.96 6.26 40.96
CA VAL A 264 0.75 4.98 41.63
C VAL A 264 1.90 4.68 42.61
N PRO A 265 1.65 4.00 43.75
CA PRO A 265 2.70 3.65 44.69
C PRO A 265 3.69 2.63 44.11
N ALA A 266 4.83 2.46 44.77
CA ALA A 266 5.76 1.36 44.50
C ALA A 266 5.07 0.00 44.67
N GLY A 267 5.46 -0.99 43.87
CA GLY A 267 4.86 -2.33 43.88
C GLY A 267 3.54 -2.45 43.13
N SER A 268 3.14 -1.43 42.36
CA SER A 268 1.91 -1.46 41.57
C SER A 268 2.10 -2.32 40.32
N GLY A 269 1.30 -3.38 40.18
CA GLY A 269 1.24 -4.17 38.95
C GLY A 269 0.57 -3.42 37.80
N VAL A 270 1.12 -3.53 36.59
CA VAL A 270 0.64 -2.79 35.41
C VAL A 270 0.15 -3.75 34.32
N SER A 271 -1.10 -3.51 33.88
CA SER A 271 -1.79 -4.26 32.82
C SER A 271 -1.98 -5.76 33.12
N TYR A 272 -2.50 -6.52 32.15
CA TYR A 272 -2.80 -7.95 32.32
C TYR A 272 -1.58 -8.75 32.77
N ALA A 273 -1.83 -9.65 33.72
CA ALA A 273 -0.86 -10.54 34.35
C ALA A 273 0.31 -9.83 35.06
N HIS A 274 0.20 -8.52 35.32
CA HIS A 274 1.22 -7.71 36.01
C HIS A 274 2.65 -8.02 35.56
N ARG A 275 2.85 -8.09 34.23
CA ARG A 275 4.17 -8.36 33.61
C ARG A 275 5.16 -7.21 33.77
N TYR A 276 4.69 -6.10 34.34
CA TYR A 276 5.49 -4.98 34.80
C TYR A 276 4.97 -4.59 36.17
N THR A 277 5.88 -4.25 37.07
CA THR A 277 5.57 -3.78 38.42
C THR A 277 6.46 -2.59 38.71
N THR A 278 5.88 -1.49 39.20
CA THR A 278 6.65 -0.30 39.56
C THR A 278 7.63 -0.60 40.69
N THR A 279 8.88 -0.16 40.57
CA THR A 279 9.90 -0.35 41.62
C THR A 279 9.89 0.79 42.63
N THR A 280 9.45 1.98 42.22
CA THR A 280 9.25 3.17 43.05
C THR A 280 7.84 3.70 42.85
N GLU A 281 7.44 4.69 43.65
CA GLU A 281 6.28 5.51 43.26
C GLU A 281 6.54 6.11 41.88
N SER A 282 5.52 6.10 41.01
CA SER A 282 5.68 6.50 39.62
C SER A 282 4.39 7.05 39.01
N THR A 283 4.54 7.84 37.95
CA THR A 283 3.44 8.29 37.09
C THR A 283 3.30 7.35 35.88
N LEU A 284 2.10 6.81 35.69
CA LEU A 284 1.74 5.98 34.55
C LEU A 284 0.91 6.78 33.54
N GLY A 285 1.29 6.70 32.27
CA GLY A 285 0.57 7.27 31.13
C GLY A 285 -0.17 6.20 30.34
N LEU A 286 -1.47 6.39 30.11
CA LEU A 286 -2.32 5.50 29.32
C LEU A 286 -2.41 6.01 27.87
N ILE A 287 -1.97 5.19 26.92
CA ILE A 287 -2.00 5.50 25.49
C ILE A 287 -3.14 4.71 24.85
N PRO A 288 -4.12 5.37 24.22
CA PRO A 288 -5.34 4.73 23.73
C PRO A 288 -5.16 4.17 22.30
N LEU A 289 -4.11 3.36 22.12
CA LEU A 289 -3.88 2.51 20.96
C LEU A 289 -3.57 1.10 21.44
N GLY A 290 -4.14 0.08 20.81
CA GLY A 290 -3.83 -1.31 21.15
C GLY A 290 -3.69 -2.20 19.92
N TYR A 291 -3.72 -3.51 20.13
CA TYR A 291 -3.51 -4.46 19.02
C TYR A 291 -4.64 -4.46 17.99
N ALA A 292 -5.84 -3.98 18.31
CA ALA A 292 -6.90 -3.75 17.32
C ALA A 292 -6.65 -2.49 16.46
N ASP A 293 -5.80 -1.57 16.93
CA ASP A 293 -5.34 -0.41 16.17
C ASP A 293 -4.03 -0.68 15.42
N GLY A 294 -3.46 -1.88 15.55
CA GLY A 294 -2.23 -2.31 14.86
C GLY A 294 -0.99 -2.44 15.74
N ILE A 295 -1.06 -2.12 17.04
CA ILE A 295 0.09 -2.21 17.94
C ILE A 295 0.37 -3.67 18.31
N PRO A 296 1.49 -4.28 17.90
CA PRO A 296 1.72 -5.70 18.17
C PRO A 296 1.69 -6.01 19.66
N ARG A 297 0.94 -7.05 20.07
CA ARG A 297 0.86 -7.43 21.48
C ARG A 297 2.24 -7.75 22.09
N ALA A 298 3.17 -8.22 21.26
CA ALA A 298 4.55 -8.51 21.60
C ALA A 298 5.40 -7.26 21.91
N ALA A 299 4.89 -6.05 21.66
CA ALA A 299 5.58 -4.79 21.95
C ALA A 299 5.64 -4.47 23.46
N GLY A 300 4.85 -5.18 24.27
CA GLY A 300 4.86 -5.02 25.72
C GLY A 300 6.24 -5.30 26.31
N ASN A 301 6.73 -4.39 27.15
CA ASN A 301 8.07 -4.42 27.76
C ASN A 301 9.26 -4.37 26.80
N THR A 302 9.06 -4.13 25.50
CA THR A 302 10.16 -4.13 24.50
C THR A 302 10.18 -2.84 23.69
N ALA A 303 9.08 -2.48 23.03
CA ALA A 303 9.02 -1.29 22.19
C ALA A 303 9.01 -0.01 23.04
N GLU A 304 9.50 1.07 22.44
CA GLU A 304 9.53 2.40 23.04
C GLU A 304 8.62 3.37 22.29
N VAL A 305 8.26 4.46 22.95
CA VAL A 305 7.54 5.62 22.39
C VAL A 305 8.19 6.91 22.88
N LEU A 306 8.04 8.02 22.16
CA LEU A 306 8.45 9.34 22.65
C LEU A 306 7.32 9.99 23.46
N LEU A 307 7.59 10.30 24.73
CA LEU A 307 6.69 11.04 25.62
C LEU A 307 7.50 11.90 26.59
N ALA A 308 7.10 13.16 26.74
CA ALA A 308 7.79 14.16 27.56
C ALA A 308 9.29 14.29 27.20
N GLY A 309 9.59 14.35 25.89
CA GLY A 309 10.94 14.53 25.36
C GLY A 309 11.90 13.36 25.57
N ARG A 310 11.42 12.20 26.03
CA ARG A 310 12.26 11.00 26.23
C ARG A 310 11.58 9.75 25.68
N ARG A 311 12.38 8.77 25.27
CA ARG A 311 11.91 7.44 24.91
C ARG A 311 11.46 6.69 26.17
N ARG A 312 10.26 6.12 26.13
CA ARG A 312 9.62 5.38 27.22
C ARG A 312 9.25 4.00 26.72
N ARG A 313 9.70 2.98 27.43
CA ARG A 313 9.32 1.60 27.13
C ARG A 313 7.87 1.34 27.53
N ILE A 314 7.16 0.53 26.75
CA ILE A 314 5.82 0.07 27.11
C ILE A 314 5.91 -0.73 28.43
N ALA A 315 5.13 -0.33 29.42
CA ALA A 315 5.06 -0.96 30.73
C ALA A 315 3.91 -1.99 30.78
N GLY A 316 4.28 -3.26 30.71
CA GLY A 316 3.36 -4.39 30.81
C GLY A 316 2.76 -4.81 29.47
N THR A 317 1.58 -5.42 29.54
CA THR A 317 0.90 -6.01 28.38
C THR A 317 0.20 -4.94 27.53
N VAL A 318 0.40 -4.98 26.20
CA VAL A 318 -0.44 -4.24 25.24
C VAL A 318 -1.83 -4.89 25.17
N CYS A 319 -2.88 -4.11 25.38
CA CYS A 319 -4.28 -4.54 25.33
C CYS A 319 -4.91 -4.29 23.95
N MET A 320 -6.20 -4.62 23.80
CA MET A 320 -6.92 -4.46 22.52
C MET A 320 -6.92 -3.01 22.03
N ASP A 321 -7.13 -2.06 22.95
CA ASP A 321 -7.35 -0.64 22.62
C ASP A 321 -6.37 0.33 23.29
N GLN A 322 -5.44 -0.18 24.11
CA GLN A 322 -4.57 0.67 24.92
C GLN A 322 -3.33 -0.05 25.44
N PHE A 323 -2.30 0.71 25.79
CA PHE A 323 -1.17 0.27 26.59
C PHE A 323 -0.71 1.38 27.55
N VAL A 324 0.21 1.04 28.44
CA VAL A 324 0.69 1.94 29.49
C VAL A 324 2.19 2.17 29.32
N VAL A 325 2.65 3.36 29.67
CA VAL A 325 4.07 3.69 29.86
C VAL A 325 4.29 4.20 31.28
N ASP A 326 5.45 3.90 31.83
CA ASP A 326 5.92 4.44 33.11
C ASP A 326 6.90 5.59 32.83
N VAL A 327 6.66 6.77 33.42
CA VAL A 327 7.51 7.96 33.23
C VAL A 327 8.23 8.40 34.50
N GLY A 328 8.11 7.67 35.60
CA GLY A 328 8.68 8.07 36.89
C GLY A 328 8.07 9.38 37.40
N ASP A 329 8.96 10.33 37.73
CA ASP A 329 8.61 11.67 38.21
C ASP A 329 8.43 12.71 37.10
N ASP A 330 8.63 12.33 35.83
CA ASP A 330 8.47 13.28 34.73
C ASP A 330 7.00 13.72 34.61
N PRO A 331 6.72 15.03 34.58
CA PRO A 331 5.36 15.53 34.57
C PRO A 331 4.69 15.24 33.22
N ILE A 332 3.57 14.54 33.27
CA ILE A 332 2.69 14.28 32.13
C ILE A 332 1.23 14.51 32.53
N GLN A 333 0.38 14.85 31.56
CA GLN A 333 -1.06 15.04 31.74
C GLN A 333 -1.85 14.42 30.59
N ALA A 334 -3.15 14.20 30.81
CA ALA A 334 -4.04 13.78 29.74
C ALA A 334 -4.02 14.82 28.59
N GLY A 335 -4.01 14.32 27.36
CA GLY A 335 -3.90 15.16 26.16
C GLY A 335 -2.47 15.43 25.68
N ASP A 336 -1.45 15.12 26.48
CA ASP A 336 -0.05 15.22 26.02
C ASP A 336 0.19 14.30 24.81
N GLN A 337 1.01 14.78 23.88
CA GLN A 337 1.33 14.06 22.67
C GLN A 337 2.31 12.92 22.94
N VAL A 338 2.04 11.78 22.32
CA VAL A 338 2.92 10.61 22.24
C VAL A 338 3.21 10.32 20.78
N VAL A 339 4.48 10.09 20.44
CA VAL A 339 4.89 9.61 19.12
C VAL A 339 5.34 8.17 19.27
N LEU A 340 4.63 7.24 18.63
CA LEU A 340 4.96 5.82 18.70
C LEU A 340 6.17 5.54 17.81
N PHE A 341 6.08 5.96 16.56
CA PHE A 341 7.23 6.01 15.65
C PHE A 341 7.07 7.13 14.61
N GLY A 342 8.19 7.55 14.03
CA GLY A 342 8.26 8.60 13.01
C GLY A 342 9.57 8.54 12.20
N PRO A 343 9.96 9.64 11.53
CA PRO A 343 11.23 9.73 10.80
C PRO A 343 12.48 9.68 11.69
N GLY A 344 12.35 10.03 12.99
CA GLY A 344 13.42 10.02 13.98
C GLY A 344 14.06 11.38 14.24
N ASP A 345 13.60 12.44 13.58
CA ASP A 345 14.21 13.78 13.63
C ASP A 345 14.13 14.44 15.02
N HIS A 346 13.16 14.03 15.83
CA HIS A 346 12.92 14.58 17.18
C HIS A 346 13.27 13.57 18.28
N GLY A 347 14.03 12.53 17.94
CA GLY A 347 14.43 11.46 18.86
C GLY A 347 13.34 10.43 19.12
N GLU A 348 12.22 10.48 18.41
CA GLU A 348 11.21 9.42 18.42
C GLU A 348 11.76 8.11 17.86
N PRO A 349 11.21 6.95 18.25
CA PRO A 349 11.52 5.68 17.62
C PRO A 349 11.19 5.69 16.13
N THR A 350 11.94 4.94 15.33
CA THR A 350 11.58 4.70 13.92
C THR A 350 10.74 3.44 13.77
N ALA A 351 10.12 3.23 12.60
CA ALA A 351 9.50 1.94 12.28
C ALA A 351 10.52 0.78 12.29
N GLN A 352 11.80 1.06 12.02
CA GLN A 352 12.87 0.08 12.15
C GLN A 352 13.17 -0.25 13.62
N ASP A 353 13.20 0.75 14.52
CA ASP A 353 13.40 0.53 15.96
C ASP A 353 12.31 -0.40 16.52
N TRP A 354 11.06 -0.22 16.08
CA TRP A 354 9.95 -1.10 16.42
C TRP A 354 10.12 -2.51 15.84
N ALA A 355 10.55 -2.61 14.59
CA ALA A 355 10.81 -3.89 13.94
C ALA A 355 11.90 -4.69 14.68
N ASP A 356 13.00 -4.03 15.03
CA ASP A 356 14.13 -4.62 15.76
C ASP A 356 13.70 -5.10 17.15
N ALA A 357 12.93 -4.27 17.88
CA ALA A 357 12.40 -4.63 19.20
C ALA A 357 11.44 -5.85 19.18
N LEU A 358 10.84 -6.13 18.02
CA LEU A 358 9.85 -7.19 17.84
C LEU A 358 10.38 -8.40 17.08
N GLY A 359 11.62 -8.34 16.56
CA GLY A 359 12.17 -9.39 15.71
C GLY A 359 11.42 -9.56 14.38
N THR A 360 10.98 -8.44 13.79
CA THR A 360 10.28 -8.40 12.50
C THR A 360 10.92 -7.35 11.57
N ILE A 361 10.20 -6.92 10.54
CA ILE A 361 10.62 -5.95 9.53
C ILE A 361 9.73 -4.70 9.55
N ASN A 362 10.30 -3.55 9.17
CA ASN A 362 9.57 -2.28 9.13
C ASN A 362 8.31 -2.31 8.24
N TYR A 363 8.29 -3.17 7.21
CA TYR A 363 7.13 -3.46 6.37
C TYR A 363 5.92 -3.86 7.20
N GLU A 364 6.10 -4.78 8.15
CA GLU A 364 5.02 -5.27 9.00
C GLU A 364 4.52 -4.19 9.95
N ILE A 365 5.43 -3.35 10.46
CA ILE A 365 5.08 -2.28 11.41
C ILE A 365 4.12 -1.27 10.77
N VAL A 366 4.44 -0.75 9.59
CA VAL A 366 3.60 0.29 8.96
C VAL A 366 2.33 -0.28 8.32
N THR A 367 2.38 -1.50 7.79
CA THR A 367 1.20 -2.13 7.16
C THR A 367 0.14 -2.56 8.17
N ARG A 368 0.53 -2.82 9.42
CA ARG A 368 -0.41 -3.25 10.48
C ARG A 368 -1.21 -2.12 11.11
N VAL A 369 -0.88 -0.85 10.84
CA VAL A 369 -1.65 0.28 11.39
C VAL A 369 -3.11 0.16 10.96
N GLY A 370 -4.01 -0.09 11.91
CA GLY A 370 -5.37 -0.53 11.64
C GLY A 370 -6.27 0.56 11.09
N VAL A 371 -7.41 0.17 10.52
CA VAL A 371 -8.40 1.09 9.91
C VAL A 371 -9.04 2.08 10.91
N ARG A 372 -8.97 1.79 12.21
CA ARG A 372 -9.42 2.70 13.29
C ARG A 372 -8.50 3.90 13.49
N VAL A 373 -7.28 3.83 12.96
CA VAL A 373 -6.32 4.93 13.01
C VAL A 373 -6.49 5.76 11.74
N PRO A 374 -7.05 6.98 11.83
CA PRO A 374 -7.23 7.84 10.66
C PRO A 374 -5.86 8.22 10.08
N ARG A 375 -5.78 8.26 8.74
CA ARG A 375 -4.62 8.82 8.03
C ARG A 375 -4.85 10.30 7.81
N VAL A 376 -3.86 11.10 8.15
CA VAL A 376 -3.83 12.56 7.92
C VAL A 376 -2.72 12.84 6.91
N HIS A 377 -3.08 13.13 5.67
CA HIS A 377 -2.12 13.44 4.63
C HIS A 377 -1.72 14.91 4.66
N LEU A 378 -0.43 15.17 4.79
CA LEU A 378 0.16 16.51 4.67
C LEU A 378 0.59 16.75 3.23
N ASN A 379 0.75 18.02 2.85
CA ASN A 379 1.31 18.42 1.55
C ASN A 379 0.55 17.83 0.35
N VAL A 380 -0.78 17.74 0.49
CA VAL A 380 -1.69 17.33 -0.58
C VAL A 380 -1.67 18.40 -1.67
N SER A 381 -1.31 18.00 -2.89
CA SER A 381 -1.37 18.86 -4.07
C SER A 381 -2.79 19.39 -4.26
N VAL A 382 -2.93 20.72 -4.34
CA VAL A 382 -4.22 21.35 -4.63
C VAL A 382 -4.40 21.30 -6.15
N GLU A 383 -5.35 20.51 -6.65
CA GLU A 383 -5.75 20.63 -8.05
C GLU A 383 -6.17 22.08 -8.31
N PRO A 384 -5.74 22.71 -9.43
CA PRO A 384 -6.27 24.01 -9.78
C PRO A 384 -7.76 23.85 -10.00
N ARG A 385 -8.57 24.39 -9.09
CA ARG A 385 -10.02 24.48 -9.26
C ARG A 385 -10.27 25.07 -10.64
N GLY A 386 -10.82 24.24 -11.54
CA GLY A 386 -11.11 24.64 -12.91
C GLY A 386 -11.76 26.01 -12.88
N THR A 387 -11.11 26.98 -13.55
CA THR A 387 -11.66 28.31 -13.73
C THR A 387 -12.97 28.14 -14.47
N GLY A 388 -14.07 28.18 -13.71
CA GLY A 388 -15.41 28.18 -14.26
C GLY A 388 -15.48 29.31 -15.27
N ARG A 389 -15.50 28.95 -16.55
CA ARG A 389 -15.84 29.84 -17.64
C ARG A 389 -17.21 30.42 -17.31
N ARG A 390 -17.24 31.63 -16.73
CA ARG A 390 -18.44 32.44 -16.73
C ARG A 390 -18.72 32.75 -18.19
N SER A 391 -19.68 32.04 -18.78
CA SER A 391 -20.26 32.46 -20.05
C SER A 391 -20.94 33.80 -19.82
N SER A 392 -20.32 34.88 -20.28
CA SER A 392 -20.99 36.16 -20.48
C SER A 392 -21.98 36.01 -21.63
N ALA A 393 -23.23 35.70 -21.31
CA ALA A 393 -24.33 35.82 -22.26
C ALA A 393 -24.55 37.31 -22.55
N SER A 394 -24.39 37.71 -23.81
CA SER A 394 -24.92 38.97 -24.33
C SER A 394 -26.40 38.77 -24.74
N PRO A 395 -27.30 39.75 -24.50
CA PRO A 395 -28.71 39.60 -24.79
C PRO A 395 -28.99 39.89 -26.27
N GLY A 396 -29.34 38.85 -27.02
CA GLY A 396 -29.82 38.96 -28.40
C GLY A 396 -31.33 38.74 -28.45
N ALA A 397 -32.04 39.74 -28.97
CA ALA A 397 -33.49 39.82 -29.08
C ALA A 397 -34.13 38.63 -29.83
N GLY A 398 -35.28 38.18 -29.33
CA GLY A 398 -36.22 37.33 -30.06
C GLY A 398 -37.62 37.97 -30.04
N PRO A 399 -38.39 37.94 -31.14
CA PRO A 399 -39.76 38.38 -31.13
C PRO A 399 -40.73 37.27 -30.67
N SER A 400 -41.75 37.71 -29.95
CA SER A 400 -43.03 37.08 -29.62
C SER A 400 -43.71 36.47 -30.86
N THR A 401 -44.54 35.41 -30.85
CA THR A 401 -45.75 35.11 -30.05
C THR A 401 -46.31 33.70 -30.47
N PRO A 402 -47.50 33.19 -30.05
CA PRO A 402 -47.64 32.02 -29.16
C PRO A 402 -48.41 30.81 -29.76
N GLY A 403 -48.46 29.69 -29.02
CA GLY A 403 -49.35 28.57 -29.33
C GLY A 403 -49.59 27.61 -28.15
N GLN A 404 -50.80 27.71 -27.57
CA GLN A 404 -51.71 26.64 -27.08
C GLN A 404 -51.12 25.46 -26.27
N SER A 405 -51.34 25.37 -24.94
CA SER A 405 -52.51 24.83 -24.20
C SER A 405 -52.71 23.31 -24.26
N GLY A 406 -52.66 22.63 -23.09
CA GLY A 406 -53.20 21.28 -22.93
C GLY A 406 -52.73 20.46 -21.71
N ILE A 407 -53.45 20.58 -20.58
CA ILE A 407 -54.03 19.51 -19.72
C ILE A 407 -53.08 18.34 -19.30
N ALA A 408 -52.59 18.21 -18.06
CA ALA A 408 -53.20 17.84 -16.76
C ALA A 408 -53.29 16.33 -16.43
N SER A 409 -52.82 16.00 -15.20
CA SER A 409 -53.11 14.83 -14.33
C SER A 409 -52.57 13.45 -14.78
N SER A 410 -52.19 12.49 -13.93
CA SER A 410 -52.60 12.18 -12.55
C SER A 410 -51.59 11.25 -11.85
N SER A 411 -51.46 11.44 -10.53
CA SER A 411 -50.92 10.53 -9.51
C SER A 411 -51.80 9.30 -9.27
N VAL A 412 -51.24 8.13 -8.92
CA VAL A 412 -51.75 7.20 -7.87
C VAL A 412 -50.58 6.31 -7.38
N GLY A 413 -50.42 6.19 -6.05
CA GLY A 413 -49.49 5.27 -5.37
C GLY A 413 -50.20 3.99 -4.84
N PRO A 414 -49.89 3.51 -3.62
CA PRO A 414 -49.21 2.23 -3.40
C PRO A 414 -49.97 1.21 -2.52
N SER A 415 -49.48 -0.04 -2.44
CA SER A 415 -49.70 -1.05 -1.36
C SER A 415 -49.10 -2.39 -1.80
N GLY A 416 -48.57 -3.33 -1.02
CA GLY A 416 -48.44 -3.64 0.41
C GLY A 416 -47.85 -5.07 0.46
N ALA A 417 -46.80 -5.35 1.25
CA ALA A 417 -46.80 -5.97 2.59
C ALA A 417 -47.26 -7.45 2.69
N GLY A 418 -46.39 -8.27 3.33
CA GLY A 418 -46.65 -9.59 3.95
C GLY A 418 -45.85 -10.75 3.33
N SER A 419 -45.27 -11.75 4.03
CA SER A 419 -45.11 -12.09 5.44
C SER A 419 -44.16 -13.31 5.56
N SER A 420 -43.34 -13.35 6.61
CA SER A 420 -42.83 -14.48 7.44
C SER A 420 -42.54 -15.90 6.89
N ALA A 421 -41.34 -16.42 7.21
CA ALA A 421 -41.01 -17.74 7.83
C ALA A 421 -39.45 -17.82 7.95
N LEU A 422 -38.76 -17.97 9.09
CA LEU A 422 -38.64 -19.05 10.09
C LEU A 422 -38.27 -20.45 9.54
N GLU A 423 -36.97 -20.78 9.58
CA GLU A 423 -36.38 -22.14 9.56
C GLU A 423 -34.94 -22.03 10.11
N GLN A 424 -34.65 -22.38 11.37
CA GLN A 424 -34.24 -23.71 11.90
C GLN A 424 -33.02 -24.37 11.22
N LEU A 425 -31.90 -24.38 11.98
CA LEU A 425 -30.69 -25.19 11.80
C LEU A 425 -30.93 -26.65 12.22
N PRO A 426 -30.07 -27.58 11.76
CA PRO A 426 -29.54 -28.55 12.72
C PRO A 426 -28.04 -28.91 12.59
N SER A 427 -27.49 -29.18 13.78
CA SER A 427 -26.37 -30.06 14.21
C SER A 427 -24.95 -29.85 13.68
#